data_AF-A0A6C0ENH9-F1
#
_entry.id   AF-A0A6C0ENH9-F1
#
_cell.length_a   1.000
_cell.length_b   1.000
_cell.length_c   1.000
_cell.angle_alpha   90.00
_cell.angle_beta   90.00
_cell.angle_gamma   90.00
#
_symmetry.space_group_name_H-M   'P 1'
#
loop_
_entity.id
_entity.type
_entity.pdbx_description
1 polymer ?
#
loop_
_entity_poly.entity_id
_entity_poly.type
_entity_poly.pdbx_seq_one_letter_code
_entity_poly.pdbx_strand_id
1 'polypeptide(L)'
;MVNEKSVRSKPKTMKTPMRFKRSSSSSSTQKRKRGFAALPNPGKPGYMMPRDPSLPACTSLSTFVMSDDHIRGFERLVYKRNDCFINAIQLFGALDTVNANILRISSAGDTGFTEEQIERIFILKLGNNFQFQPTDNYEAFTDKIKRELAPNHAVFAGYMDDCGNRHVFILARSKDGTILYIDPQVPPICDVTQCEAIFRDRKVQWWLLFNSPEKMTPDQLRKVGFIL
;
A
#
# COMPACT_ATOMS: atom_id res chain seq x y z
N MET A 1 -39.78 5.22 -44.21
CA MET A 1 -40.43 6.48 -43.76
C MET A 1 -41.43 6.14 -42.67
N VAL A 2 -41.03 6.21 -41.40
CA VAL A 2 -41.93 6.26 -40.24
C VAL A 2 -41.27 7.21 -39.25
N ASN A 3 -42.08 8.13 -38.74
CA ASN A 3 -41.71 9.39 -38.11
C ASN A 3 -42.37 9.41 -36.73
N GLU A 4 -41.63 9.25 -35.63
CA GLU A 4 -42.22 9.34 -34.28
C GLU A 4 -41.31 10.09 -33.28
N LYS A 5 -41.55 11.41 -33.28
CA LYS A 5 -41.82 12.29 -32.13
C LYS A 5 -40.97 12.10 -30.85
N SER A 6 -39.97 12.96 -30.78
CA SER A 6 -39.29 13.45 -29.58
C SER A 6 -40.26 14.17 -28.62
N VAL A 7 -40.33 13.71 -27.37
CA VAL A 7 -40.99 14.42 -26.25
C VAL A 7 -39.92 14.99 -25.33
N ARG A 8 -39.76 16.32 -25.35
CA ARG A 8 -38.92 17.09 -24.42
C ARG A 8 -39.65 17.27 -23.09
N SER A 9 -39.13 16.68 -22.01
CA SER A 9 -39.53 17.01 -20.64
C SER A 9 -38.70 18.18 -20.09
N LYS A 10 -39.39 19.24 -19.63
CA LYS A 10 -38.80 20.44 -19.03
C LYS A 10 -38.17 20.15 -17.65
N PRO A 11 -37.11 20.85 -17.24
CA PRO A 11 -36.50 20.71 -15.91
C PRO A 11 -37.34 21.42 -14.84
N LYS A 12 -37.58 20.72 -13.71
CA LYS A 12 -38.16 21.29 -12.49
C LYS A 12 -37.09 22.07 -11.72
N THR A 13 -37.33 23.36 -11.53
CA THR A 13 -36.59 24.25 -10.63
C THR A 13 -36.79 23.84 -9.18
N MET A 14 -35.73 23.43 -8.49
CA MET A 14 -35.73 23.23 -7.04
C MET A 14 -35.31 24.50 -6.31
N LYS A 15 -36.04 24.75 -5.22
CA LYS A 15 -36.09 25.97 -4.42
C LYS A 15 -34.86 26.13 -3.53
N THR A 16 -34.49 27.39 -3.35
CA THR A 16 -33.49 27.97 -2.44
C THR A 16 -33.61 27.46 -1.00
N PRO A 17 -32.51 27.06 -0.32
CA PRO A 17 -32.55 26.77 1.11
C PRO A 17 -32.46 28.05 1.95
N MET A 18 -33.25 28.05 3.03
CA MET A 18 -33.33 29.09 4.06
C MET A 18 -32.01 29.29 4.80
N ARG A 19 -31.62 30.55 4.96
CA ARG A 19 -30.48 31.02 5.75
C ARG A 19 -30.86 31.09 7.23
N PHE A 20 -30.51 30.07 8.02
CA PHE A 20 -30.59 30.14 9.48
C PHE A 20 -29.46 31.00 10.04
N LYS A 21 -29.82 32.14 10.66
CA LYS A 21 -28.91 32.90 11.54
C LYS A 21 -28.73 32.11 12.84
N ARG A 22 -27.52 31.59 13.09
CA ARG A 22 -27.14 31.07 14.41
C ARG A 22 -26.55 32.21 15.24
N SER A 23 -27.22 32.48 16.36
CA SER A 23 -26.78 33.35 17.44
C SER A 23 -25.54 32.76 18.14
N SER A 24 -24.64 33.67 18.45
CA SER A 24 -23.47 33.51 19.31
C SER A 24 -23.88 33.19 20.75
N SER A 25 -23.32 32.13 21.33
CA SER A 25 -23.11 32.04 22.77
C SER A 25 -21.70 31.53 23.04
N SER A 26 -20.84 32.46 23.48
CA SER A 26 -19.51 32.23 24.00
C SER A 26 -19.62 31.58 25.38
N SER A 27 -19.30 30.29 25.49
CA SER A 27 -18.98 29.66 26.77
C SER A 27 -17.49 29.30 26.79
N SER A 28 -16.73 30.11 27.53
CA SER A 28 -15.31 29.89 27.79
C SER A 28 -15.15 28.84 28.89
N THR A 29 -15.27 27.56 28.53
CA THR A 29 -14.86 26.46 29.41
C THR A 29 -13.37 26.20 29.17
N GLN A 30 -12.51 26.67 30.09
CA GLN A 30 -11.09 26.34 30.13
C GLN A 30 -10.92 24.81 30.34
N LYS A 31 -10.84 24.06 29.24
CA LYS A 31 -10.38 22.67 29.25
C LYS A 31 -8.87 22.67 29.50
N ARG A 32 -8.47 22.22 30.68
CA ARG A 32 -7.10 21.77 31.00
C ARG A 32 -6.64 20.76 29.93
N LYS A 33 -5.82 21.21 28.97
CA LYS A 33 -5.08 20.35 28.06
C LYS A 33 -4.07 19.56 28.88
N ARG A 34 -4.44 18.34 29.30
CA ARG A 34 -3.44 17.32 29.60
C ARG A 34 -2.66 17.11 28.30
N GLY A 35 -1.40 17.51 28.30
CA GLY A 35 -0.51 17.33 27.16
C GLY A 35 -0.37 15.85 26.88
N PHE A 36 -1.14 15.34 25.93
CA PHE A 36 -0.71 14.15 25.22
C PHE A 36 0.62 14.50 24.58
N ALA A 37 1.67 13.73 24.90
CA ALA A 37 2.94 13.84 24.23
C ALA A 37 2.66 13.82 22.72
N ALA A 38 3.11 14.88 22.04
CA ALA A 38 2.98 14.96 20.59
C ALA A 38 3.64 13.71 20.01
N LEU A 39 2.88 12.91 19.27
CA LEU A 39 3.44 11.81 18.51
C LEU A 39 4.54 12.38 17.60
N PRO A 40 5.70 11.72 17.51
CA PRO A 40 6.82 12.21 16.72
C PRO A 40 6.36 12.48 15.29
N ASN A 41 6.75 13.65 14.80
CA ASN A 41 6.32 14.20 13.52
C ASN A 41 6.80 13.27 12.38
N PRO A 42 5.91 12.65 11.58
CA PRO A 42 6.28 11.65 10.57
C PRO A 42 7.06 12.22 9.36
N GLY A 43 7.32 13.53 9.33
CA GLY A 43 7.95 14.22 8.20
C GLY A 43 9.47 14.36 8.26
N LYS A 44 10.17 13.82 9.27
CA LYS A 44 11.64 13.75 9.21
C LYS A 44 12.03 12.49 8.43
N PRO A 45 12.98 12.55 7.48
CA PRO A 45 13.50 11.36 6.82
C PRO A 45 13.92 10.39 7.92
N GLY A 46 13.21 9.26 7.99
CA GLY A 46 13.32 8.32 9.08
C GLY A 46 14.78 7.93 9.24
N TYR A 47 15.30 8.06 10.46
CA TYR A 47 16.46 7.29 10.86
C TYR A 47 16.10 5.84 10.56
N MET A 48 16.65 5.28 9.47
CA MET A 48 16.61 3.84 9.28
C MET A 48 17.28 3.28 10.53
N MET A 49 16.49 2.59 11.37
CA MET A 49 17.04 1.95 12.55
C MET A 49 18.18 1.05 12.06
N PRO A 50 19.38 1.13 12.69
CA PRO A 50 20.48 0.26 12.31
C PRO A 50 19.98 -1.19 12.30
N ARG A 51 20.26 -1.91 11.20
CA ARG A 51 19.87 -3.31 11.08
C ARG A 51 20.52 -4.08 12.22
N ASP A 52 19.72 -4.68 13.10
CA ASP A 52 20.24 -5.46 14.22
C ASP A 52 20.91 -6.74 13.65
N PRO A 53 22.24 -6.90 13.81
CA PRO A 53 22.97 -8.03 13.25
C PRO A 53 22.58 -9.38 13.87
N SER A 54 21.80 -9.38 14.95
CA SER A 54 21.26 -10.60 15.58
C SER A 54 19.97 -11.11 14.93
N LEU A 55 19.40 -10.38 13.98
CA LEU A 55 18.26 -10.85 13.20
C LEU A 55 18.73 -11.72 12.02
N PRO A 56 17.97 -12.76 11.65
CA PRO A 56 18.31 -13.60 10.51
C PRO A 56 18.38 -12.76 9.22
N ALA A 57 19.39 -13.00 8.38
CA ALA A 57 19.59 -12.23 7.16
C ALA A 57 18.45 -12.46 6.15
N CYS A 58 17.99 -11.38 5.51
CA CYS A 58 16.98 -11.44 4.46
C CYS A 58 17.66 -11.63 3.09
N THR A 59 17.79 -12.87 2.64
CA THR A 59 18.51 -13.20 1.39
C THR A 59 17.61 -13.68 0.26
N SER A 60 16.38 -14.10 0.58
CA SER A 60 15.43 -14.64 -0.38
C SER A 60 14.42 -13.58 -0.80
N LEU A 61 14.15 -13.45 -2.10
CA LEU A 61 13.07 -12.61 -2.60
C LEU A 61 11.74 -13.12 -2.05
N SER A 62 10.98 -12.26 -1.37
CA SER A 62 9.69 -12.64 -0.82
C SER A 62 8.66 -12.77 -1.94
N THR A 63 8.21 -14.00 -2.15
CA THR A 63 7.17 -14.35 -3.11
C THR A 63 5.93 -14.85 -2.37
N PHE A 64 4.76 -14.51 -2.88
CA PHE A 64 3.47 -14.85 -2.30
C PHE A 64 2.59 -15.49 -3.36
N VAL A 65 1.91 -16.57 -3.02
CA VAL A 65 0.97 -17.21 -3.94
C VAL A 65 -0.16 -16.23 -4.26
N MET A 66 -0.39 -16.00 -5.55
CA MET A 66 -1.43 -15.10 -6.04
C MET A 66 -2.00 -15.66 -7.35
N SER A 67 -3.23 -16.16 -7.28
CA SER A 67 -3.94 -16.68 -8.45
C SER A 67 -4.54 -15.56 -9.30
N ASP A 68 -4.65 -15.79 -10.62
CA ASP A 68 -5.28 -14.86 -11.57
C ASP A 68 -6.72 -14.46 -11.15
N ASP A 69 -7.49 -15.36 -10.54
CA ASP A 69 -8.85 -15.06 -10.07
C ASP A 69 -8.86 -14.04 -8.91
N HIS A 70 -7.84 -14.09 -8.04
CA HIS A 70 -7.70 -13.13 -6.94
C HIS A 70 -7.35 -11.75 -7.50
N ILE A 71 -6.46 -11.71 -8.50
CA ILE A 71 -6.07 -10.49 -9.21
C ILE A 71 -7.30 -9.82 -9.85
N ARG A 72 -8.14 -10.61 -10.53
CA ARG A 72 -9.33 -10.09 -11.23
C ARG A 72 -10.49 -9.72 -10.30
N GLY A 73 -10.62 -10.41 -9.16
CA GLY A 73 -11.69 -10.18 -8.19
C GLY A 73 -11.45 -9.04 -7.21
N PHE A 74 -10.31 -8.34 -7.31
CA PHE A 74 -9.98 -7.28 -6.37
C PHE A 74 -10.80 -6.01 -6.61
N GLU A 75 -11.58 -5.64 -5.60
CA GLU A 75 -12.38 -4.43 -5.60
C GLU A 75 -12.07 -3.56 -4.39
N ARG A 76 -12.07 -2.24 -4.62
CA ARG A 76 -11.93 -1.24 -3.55
C ARG A 76 -13.25 -0.54 -3.32
N LEU A 77 -13.66 -0.50 -2.05
CA LEU A 77 -14.87 0.21 -1.63
C LEU A 77 -14.59 1.64 -1.14
N VAL A 78 -13.40 1.90 -0.61
CA VAL A 78 -13.00 3.20 -0.07
C VAL A 78 -11.72 3.64 -0.78
N TYR A 79 -11.70 4.86 -1.29
CA TYR A 79 -10.57 5.44 -2.00
C TYR A 79 -9.84 6.41 -1.08
N LYS A 80 -8.55 6.15 -0.83
CA LYS A 80 -7.68 7.04 -0.08
C LYS A 80 -6.35 7.22 -0.81
N ARG A 81 -5.69 8.35 -0.59
CA ARG A 81 -4.43 8.67 -1.27
C ARG A 81 -3.26 7.80 -0.81
N ASN A 82 -3.27 7.33 0.45
CA ASN A 82 -2.13 6.65 1.06
C ASN A 82 -2.45 5.20 1.46
N ASP A 83 -3.36 4.55 0.74
CA ASP A 83 -3.81 3.18 1.00
C ASP A 83 -3.12 2.10 0.16
N CYS A 84 -2.06 2.44 -0.60
CA CYS A 84 -1.36 1.50 -1.49
C CYS A 84 -0.98 0.20 -0.78
N PHE A 85 -0.41 0.29 0.43
CA PHE A 85 -0.07 -0.87 1.23
C PHE A 85 -1.30 -1.67 1.69
N ILE A 86 -2.37 -1.01 2.16
CA ILE A 86 -3.60 -1.67 2.63
C ILE A 86 -4.24 -2.45 1.49
N ASN A 87 -4.34 -1.82 0.32
CA ASN A 87 -4.88 -2.42 -0.89
C ASN A 87 -4.03 -3.61 -1.33
N ALA A 88 -2.70 -3.48 -1.28
CA ALA A 88 -1.78 -4.56 -1.60
C ALA A 88 -1.98 -5.77 -0.66
N ILE A 89 -1.97 -5.59 0.66
CA ILE A 89 -2.15 -6.71 1.60
C ILE A 89 -3.56 -7.33 1.57
N GLN A 90 -4.58 -6.56 1.19
CA GLN A 90 -5.90 -7.12 0.90
C GLN A 90 -5.85 -7.99 -0.36
N LEU A 91 -5.17 -7.54 -1.42
CA LEU A 91 -4.96 -8.32 -2.64
C LEU A 91 -4.16 -9.61 -2.40
N PHE A 92 -3.27 -9.62 -1.41
CA PHE A 92 -2.59 -10.84 -0.98
C PHE A 92 -3.46 -11.77 -0.12
N GLY A 93 -4.69 -11.39 0.21
CA GLY A 93 -5.55 -12.12 1.15
C GLY A 93 -5.05 -12.10 2.60
N ALA A 94 -4.05 -11.26 2.92
CA ALA A 94 -3.56 -11.11 4.30
C ALA A 94 -4.52 -10.29 5.16
N LEU A 95 -5.38 -9.50 4.52
CA LEU A 95 -6.41 -8.68 5.15
C LEU A 95 -7.75 -8.91 4.46
N ASP A 96 -8.80 -9.21 5.21
CA ASP A 96 -10.15 -9.25 4.65
C ASP A 96 -10.67 -7.84 4.32
N THR A 97 -11.75 -7.79 3.53
CA THR A 97 -12.37 -6.54 3.07
C THR A 97 -12.81 -5.63 4.22
N VAL A 98 -13.31 -6.19 5.32
CA VAL A 98 -13.80 -5.40 6.46
C VAL A 98 -12.62 -4.73 7.16
N ASN A 99 -11.59 -5.48 7.50
CA ASN A 99 -10.40 -4.97 8.15
C ASN A 99 -9.63 -3.98 7.25
N ALA A 100 -9.58 -4.22 5.94
CA ALA A 100 -9.01 -3.28 4.97
C ALA A 100 -9.76 -1.94 4.97
N ASN A 101 -11.09 -1.97 4.98
CA ASN A 101 -11.89 -0.75 5.04
C ASN A 101 -11.74 -0.02 6.38
N ILE A 102 -11.64 -0.74 7.50
CA ILE A 102 -11.36 -0.13 8.81
C ILE A 102 -10.03 0.63 8.76
N LEU A 103 -8.97 0.02 8.22
CA LEU A 103 -7.67 0.69 8.10
C LEU A 103 -7.74 1.93 7.20
N ARG A 104 -8.48 1.88 6.08
CA ARG A 104 -8.67 3.03 5.17
C ARG A 104 -9.40 4.20 5.83
N ILE A 105 -10.39 3.90 6.68
CA ILE A 105 -11.17 4.93 7.38
C ILE A 105 -10.40 5.47 8.60
N SER A 106 -9.52 4.65 9.18
CA SER A 106 -8.62 5.08 10.26
C SER A 106 -7.56 6.07 9.77
N SER A 107 -6.76 6.61 10.71
CA SER A 107 -5.62 7.47 10.38
C SER A 107 -4.64 6.81 9.41
N ALA A 108 -4.55 5.47 9.38
CA ALA A 108 -3.64 4.76 8.49
C ALA A 108 -3.96 4.99 7.00
N GLY A 109 -5.23 5.15 6.62
CA GLY A 109 -5.59 5.48 5.23
C GLY A 109 -5.17 6.90 4.81
N ASP A 110 -5.02 7.80 5.78
CA ASP A 110 -4.60 9.19 5.53
C ASP A 110 -3.09 9.38 5.64
N THR A 111 -2.39 8.63 6.51
CA THR A 111 -0.94 8.75 6.71
C THR A 111 -0.13 7.74 5.92
N GLY A 112 -0.73 6.61 5.53
CA GLY A 112 -0.01 5.47 4.98
C GLY A 112 0.83 4.74 6.02
N PHE A 113 1.74 3.90 5.53
CA PHE A 113 2.65 3.09 6.32
C PHE A 113 4.09 3.38 5.90
N THR A 114 5.00 3.43 6.88
CA THR A 114 6.43 3.49 6.63
C THR A 114 6.96 2.11 6.21
N GLU A 115 8.12 2.09 5.56
CA GLU A 115 8.85 0.86 5.20
C GLU A 115 9.00 -0.10 6.40
N GLU A 116 9.47 0.41 7.54
CA GLU A 116 9.63 -0.35 8.78
C GLU A 116 8.30 -0.91 9.32
N GLN A 117 7.21 -0.14 9.23
CA GLN A 117 5.89 -0.61 9.65
C GLN A 117 5.42 -1.77 8.76
N ILE A 118 5.67 -1.67 7.45
CA ILE A 118 5.33 -2.73 6.49
C ILE A 118 6.12 -4.01 6.81
N GLU A 119 7.44 -3.91 6.98
CA GLU A 119 8.29 -5.05 7.33
C GLU A 119 7.82 -5.73 8.62
N ARG A 120 7.50 -4.95 9.65
CA ARG A 120 6.96 -5.46 10.92
C ARG A 120 5.63 -6.16 10.76
N ILE A 121 4.74 -5.66 9.90
CA ILE A 121 3.47 -6.33 9.62
C ILE A 121 3.71 -7.70 8.98
N PHE A 122 4.66 -7.80 8.05
CA PHE A 122 5.06 -9.10 7.48
C PHE A 122 5.71 -10.02 8.52
N ILE A 123 6.58 -9.50 9.38
CA ILE A 123 7.18 -10.26 10.49
C ILE A 123 6.09 -10.81 11.41
N LEU A 124 5.13 -9.98 11.82
CA LEU A 124 4.05 -10.40 12.71
C LEU A 124 3.16 -11.46 12.04
N LYS A 125 2.86 -11.28 10.75
CA LYS A 125 1.94 -12.17 10.02
C LYS A 125 2.57 -13.51 9.66
N LEU A 126 3.85 -13.52 9.31
CA LEU A 126 4.52 -14.69 8.73
C LEU A 126 5.60 -15.25 9.63
N GLY A 127 6.11 -14.51 10.62
CA GLY A 127 7.07 -14.99 11.61
C GLY A 127 8.51 -15.12 11.09
N ASN A 128 8.81 -14.69 9.86
CA ASN A 128 10.18 -14.58 9.33
C ASN A 128 10.66 -13.13 9.46
N ASN A 129 11.97 -12.89 9.37
CA ASN A 129 12.47 -11.53 9.22
C ASN A 129 12.17 -11.04 7.79
N PHE A 130 11.83 -9.75 7.64
CA PHE A 130 11.53 -9.13 6.35
C PHE A 130 12.29 -7.82 6.21
N GLN A 131 12.71 -7.52 4.99
CA GLN A 131 13.45 -6.31 4.69
C GLN A 131 13.30 -5.87 3.25
N PHE A 132 13.00 -4.59 3.04
CA PHE A 132 13.16 -3.97 1.73
C PHE A 132 14.64 -3.75 1.44
N GLN A 133 15.04 -4.13 0.23
CA GLN A 133 16.38 -3.87 -0.28
C GLN A 133 16.30 -2.88 -1.44
N PRO A 134 16.89 -1.68 -1.28
CA PRO A 134 16.93 -0.71 -2.36
C PRO A 134 17.87 -1.15 -3.47
N THR A 135 17.56 -0.71 -4.69
CA THR A 135 18.48 -0.65 -5.81
C THR A 135 18.19 0.59 -6.66
N ASP A 136 19.25 1.19 -7.18
CA ASP A 136 19.22 2.28 -8.16
C ASP A 136 19.41 1.76 -9.61
N ASN A 137 19.58 0.44 -9.76
CA ASN A 137 19.78 -0.21 -11.05
C ASN A 137 18.50 -0.93 -11.46
N TYR A 138 17.79 -0.36 -12.43
CA TYR A 138 16.51 -0.88 -12.91
C TYR A 138 16.65 -2.25 -13.58
N GLU A 139 17.72 -2.46 -14.33
CA GLU A 139 17.99 -3.72 -15.01
C GLU A 139 18.19 -4.84 -13.98
N ALA A 140 18.99 -4.60 -12.92
CA ALA A 140 19.17 -5.54 -11.82
C ALA A 140 17.87 -5.83 -11.06
N PHE A 141 17.03 -4.81 -10.86
CA PHE A 141 15.69 -4.95 -10.29
C PHE A 141 14.83 -5.91 -11.12
N THR A 142 14.70 -5.65 -12.43
CA THR A 142 13.85 -6.48 -13.31
C THR A 142 14.40 -7.88 -13.52
N ASP A 143 15.72 -8.05 -13.64
CA ASP A 143 16.36 -9.37 -13.80
C ASP A 143 16.16 -10.25 -12.56
N LYS A 144 16.23 -9.66 -11.36
CA LYS A 144 15.93 -10.34 -10.10
C LYS A 144 14.50 -10.90 -10.11
N ILE A 145 13.53 -10.08 -10.53
CA ILE A 145 12.12 -10.49 -10.63
C ILE A 145 11.94 -11.60 -11.67
N LYS A 146 12.45 -11.42 -12.90
CA LYS A 146 12.29 -12.40 -13.99
C LYS A 146 12.84 -13.78 -13.61
N ARG A 147 13.96 -13.81 -12.88
CA ARG A 147 14.64 -15.03 -12.44
C ARG A 147 13.94 -15.73 -11.27
N GLU A 148 13.45 -14.97 -10.29
CA GLU A 148 13.02 -15.55 -9.00
C GLU A 148 11.49 -15.57 -8.82
N LEU A 149 10.74 -14.82 -9.62
CA LEU A 149 9.27 -14.84 -9.57
C LEU A 149 8.72 -16.05 -10.33
N ALA A 150 8.24 -17.05 -9.59
CA ALA A 150 7.58 -18.22 -10.14
C ALA A 150 6.17 -17.88 -10.68
N PRO A 151 5.62 -18.65 -11.63
CA PRO A 151 4.22 -18.53 -12.03
C PRO A 151 3.24 -18.67 -10.85
N ASN A 152 2.11 -17.97 -10.92
CA ASN A 152 1.11 -17.82 -9.85
C ASN A 152 1.66 -17.28 -8.53
N HIS A 153 2.75 -16.53 -8.60
CA HIS A 153 3.30 -15.81 -7.45
C HIS A 153 3.39 -14.33 -7.75
N ALA A 154 3.43 -13.55 -6.68
CA ALA A 154 3.59 -12.12 -6.69
C ALA A 154 4.68 -11.69 -5.72
N VAL A 155 5.34 -10.58 -6.03
CA VAL A 155 6.32 -9.92 -5.15
C VAL A 155 5.81 -8.56 -4.73
N PHE A 156 6.19 -8.18 -3.51
CA PHE A 156 5.97 -6.85 -2.99
C PHE A 156 7.13 -5.96 -3.44
N ALA A 157 6.81 -4.88 -4.15
CA ALA A 157 7.78 -3.94 -4.67
C ALA A 157 7.41 -2.50 -4.32
N GLY A 158 8.38 -1.61 -4.46
CA GLY A 158 8.16 -0.18 -4.29
C GLY A 158 9.11 0.64 -5.14
N TYR A 159 8.79 1.92 -5.31
CA TYR A 159 9.68 2.89 -5.93
C TYR A 159 9.61 4.24 -5.22
N MET A 160 10.63 5.06 -5.46
CA MET A 160 10.61 6.48 -5.15
C MET A 160 10.80 7.28 -6.42
N ASP A 161 9.96 8.28 -6.61
CA ASP A 161 10.06 9.21 -7.73
C ASP A 161 11.09 10.33 -7.46
N ASP A 162 11.41 11.08 -8.51
CA ASP A 162 12.30 12.25 -8.44
C ASP A 162 11.81 13.38 -7.52
N CYS A 163 10.55 13.34 -7.09
CA CYS A 163 9.94 14.27 -6.15
C CYS A 163 10.00 13.75 -4.70
N GLY A 164 10.57 12.55 -4.48
CA GLY A 164 10.67 11.90 -3.17
C GLY A 164 9.37 11.24 -2.71
N ASN A 165 8.34 11.16 -3.56
CA ASN A 165 7.14 10.38 -3.24
C ASN A 165 7.48 8.91 -3.32
N ARG A 166 6.97 8.14 -2.36
CA ARG A 166 7.14 6.69 -2.28
C ARG A 166 5.84 6.00 -2.59
N HIS A 167 5.93 4.87 -3.28
CA HIS A 167 4.77 4.07 -3.63
C HIS A 167 5.07 2.58 -3.50
N VAL A 168 4.03 1.81 -3.19
CA VAL A 168 4.06 0.36 -3.12
C VAL A 168 3.20 -0.18 -4.25
N PHE A 169 3.72 -1.19 -4.95
CA PHE A 169 3.01 -1.89 -6.00
C PHE A 169 3.33 -3.39 -5.95
N ILE A 170 2.62 -4.17 -6.77
CA ILE A 170 2.79 -5.61 -6.85
C ILE A 170 3.20 -5.97 -8.27
N LEU A 171 4.15 -6.90 -8.39
CA LEU A 171 4.44 -7.58 -9.64
C LEU A 171 4.03 -9.04 -9.49
N ALA A 172 3.08 -9.49 -10.30
CA ALA A 172 2.59 -10.86 -10.30
C ALA A 172 2.99 -11.56 -11.59
N ARG A 173 3.33 -12.84 -11.53
CA ARG A 173 3.53 -13.66 -12.72
C ARG A 173 2.33 -14.58 -12.88
N SER A 174 1.54 -14.37 -13.92
CA SER A 174 0.39 -15.23 -14.23
C SER A 174 0.84 -16.63 -14.64
N LYS A 175 -0.13 -17.53 -14.75
CA LYS A 175 0.13 -18.94 -15.09
C LYS A 175 0.82 -19.13 -16.44
N ASP A 176 0.53 -18.26 -17.41
CA ASP A 176 1.14 -18.25 -18.75
C ASP A 176 2.57 -17.67 -18.77
N GLY A 177 3.06 -17.16 -17.64
CA GLY A 177 4.39 -16.59 -17.48
C GLY A 177 4.47 -15.08 -17.69
N THR A 178 3.37 -14.42 -18.08
CA THR A 178 3.29 -12.96 -18.22
C THR A 178 3.50 -12.29 -16.87
N ILE A 179 4.28 -11.20 -16.83
CA ILE A 179 4.47 -10.41 -15.62
C ILE A 179 3.51 -9.22 -15.67
N LEU A 180 2.64 -9.14 -14.68
CA LEU A 180 1.63 -8.12 -14.50
C LEU A 180 2.11 -7.09 -13.48
N TYR A 181 2.01 -5.82 -13.83
CA TYR A 181 2.08 -4.70 -12.91
C TYR A 181 0.70 -4.43 -12.34
N ILE A 182 0.63 -4.39 -11.01
CA ILE A 182 -0.58 -4.14 -10.27
C ILE A 182 -0.31 -2.94 -9.36
N ASP A 183 -0.84 -1.78 -9.76
CA ASP A 183 -0.94 -0.65 -8.84
C ASP A 183 -2.19 -0.84 -7.97
N PRO A 184 -2.02 -1.03 -6.65
CA PRO A 184 -3.15 -1.27 -5.78
C PRO A 184 -4.02 -0.01 -5.59
N GLN A 185 -3.63 1.15 -6.12
CA GLN A 185 -4.37 2.42 -6.03
C GLN A 185 -5.07 2.86 -7.31
N VAL A 186 -4.69 2.34 -8.48
CA VAL A 186 -5.30 2.74 -9.74
C VAL A 186 -5.58 1.52 -10.62
N PRO A 187 -6.82 1.32 -11.09
CA PRO A 187 -7.04 0.45 -12.23
C PRO A 187 -6.48 1.11 -13.51
N PRO A 188 -6.00 0.34 -14.50
CA PRO A 188 -6.05 -1.13 -14.61
C PRO A 188 -4.74 -1.85 -14.25
N ILE A 189 -4.84 -3.16 -14.03
CA ILE A 189 -3.71 -4.10 -14.08
C ILE A 189 -3.22 -4.19 -15.53
N CYS A 190 -1.91 -4.17 -15.73
CA CYS A 190 -1.31 -4.19 -17.07
C CYS A 190 -0.13 -5.14 -17.15
N ASP A 191 0.12 -5.65 -18.35
CA ASP A 191 1.36 -6.35 -18.67
C ASP A 191 2.54 -5.38 -18.53
N VAL A 192 3.59 -5.78 -17.81
CA VAL A 192 4.80 -4.96 -17.60
C VAL A 192 5.38 -4.47 -18.93
N THR A 193 5.33 -5.26 -20.00
CA THR A 193 5.83 -4.85 -21.32
C THR A 193 5.10 -3.62 -21.89
N GLN A 194 3.86 -3.39 -21.47
CA GLN A 194 3.03 -2.27 -21.92
C GLN A 194 3.09 -1.06 -21.00
N CYS A 195 3.37 -1.27 -19.72
CA CYS A 195 3.31 -0.22 -18.70
C CYS A 195 4.58 -0.05 -17.87
N GLU A 196 5.70 -0.60 -18.35
CA GLU A 196 7.04 -0.46 -17.75
C GLU A 196 7.36 0.99 -17.38
N ALA A 197 7.04 1.91 -18.30
CA ALA A 197 7.28 3.34 -18.14
C ALA A 197 6.66 3.94 -16.86
N ILE A 198 5.54 3.40 -16.36
CA ILE A 198 4.88 3.89 -15.13
C ILE A 198 5.82 3.81 -13.92
N PHE A 199 6.52 2.69 -13.80
CA PHE A 199 7.39 2.39 -12.66
C PHE A 199 8.88 2.40 -13.01
N ARG A 200 9.25 2.65 -14.27
CA ARG A 200 10.63 2.91 -14.70
C ARG A 200 10.94 4.40 -14.77
N ASP A 201 10.08 5.16 -15.44
CA ASP A 201 10.39 6.55 -15.77
C ASP A 201 10.23 7.46 -14.55
N ARG A 202 11.16 8.41 -14.42
CA ARG A 202 11.21 9.37 -13.31
C ARG A 202 11.32 8.73 -11.92
N LYS A 203 11.77 7.48 -11.85
CA LYS A 203 12.05 6.78 -10.59
C LYS A 203 13.55 6.76 -10.37
N VAL A 204 13.93 7.03 -9.13
CA VAL A 204 15.34 7.15 -8.72
C VAL A 204 15.80 5.95 -7.88
N GLN A 205 14.86 5.20 -7.32
CA GLN A 205 15.15 4.04 -6.48
C GLN A 205 13.98 3.07 -6.52
N TRP A 206 14.29 1.78 -6.55
CA TRP A 206 13.35 0.67 -6.45
C TRP A 206 13.64 -0.17 -5.23
N TRP A 207 12.62 -0.84 -4.72
CA TRP A 207 12.75 -1.77 -3.61
C TRP A 207 12.06 -3.09 -3.93
N LEU A 208 12.68 -4.17 -3.50
CA LEU A 208 12.05 -5.49 -3.42
C LEU A 208 12.05 -5.92 -1.95
N LEU A 209 10.97 -6.59 -1.54
CA LEU A 209 10.88 -7.19 -0.22
C LEU A 209 11.59 -8.54 -0.21
N PHE A 210 12.50 -8.70 0.74
CA PHE A 210 13.21 -9.95 1.00
C PHE A 210 12.85 -10.49 2.37
N ASN A 211 13.01 -11.80 2.55
CA ASN A 211 12.81 -12.46 3.84
C ASN A 211 13.97 -13.37 4.19
N SER A 212 14.06 -13.68 5.49
CA SER A 212 14.84 -14.81 5.97
C SER A 212 14.09 -16.11 5.70
N PRO A 213 14.78 -17.21 5.33
CA PRO A 213 14.17 -18.53 5.29
C PRO A 213 13.81 -19.03 6.70
N GLU A 214 14.54 -18.58 7.72
CA GLU A 214 14.36 -18.97 9.12
C GLU A 214 13.26 -18.15 9.80
N LYS A 215 12.49 -18.83 10.67
CA LYS A 215 11.54 -18.17 11.58
C LYS A 215 12.28 -17.43 12.68
N MET A 216 11.74 -16.29 13.08
CA MET A 216 12.25 -15.52 14.20
C MET A 216 11.90 -16.21 15.52
N THR A 217 12.89 -16.26 16.41
CA THR A 217 12.70 -16.70 17.81
C THR A 217 11.91 -15.65 18.60
N PRO A 218 11.30 -16.03 19.75
CA PRO A 218 10.63 -15.07 20.62
C PRO A 218 11.53 -13.91 21.10
N ASP A 219 12.82 -14.16 21.32
CA ASP A 219 13.78 -13.10 21.68
C ASP A 219 14.02 -12.13 20.52
N GLN A 220 14.13 -12.64 19.29
CA GLN A 220 14.24 -11.80 18.09
C GLN A 220 12.96 -10.99 17.84
N LEU A 221 11.78 -11.57 18.08
CA LEU A 221 10.49 -10.87 17.99
C LEU A 221 10.39 -9.74 19.02
N ARG A 222 10.88 -9.95 20.24
CA ARG A 222 10.99 -8.90 21.27
C ARG A 222 11.92 -7.76 20.86
N LYS A 223 13.04 -8.05 20.19
CA LYS A 223 13.97 -7.02 19.69
C LYS A 223 13.36 -6.10 18.63
N VAL A 224 12.43 -6.61 17.82
CA VAL A 224 11.69 -5.79 16.83
C VAL A 224 10.42 -5.14 17.40
N GLY A 225 10.17 -5.30 18.71
CA GLY A 225 9.12 -4.61 19.44
C GLY A 225 7.83 -5.40 19.66
N PHE A 226 7.81 -6.71 19.42
CA PHE A 226 6.66 -7.56 19.72
C PHE A 226 6.75 -8.17 21.11
N ILE A 227 5.68 -8.03 21.89
CA ILE A 227 5.50 -8.72 23.17
C ILE A 227 4.47 -9.82 22.90
N LEU A 228 4.93 -11.08 22.88
CA LEU A 228 4.13 -12.27 22.63
C LEU A 228 4.02 -13.10 23.91
#